data_AF-A0A1C6SDD3-F1
#
_entry.id   AF-A0A1C6SDD3-F1
#
_cell.length_a   1.000
_cell.length_b   1.000
_cell.length_c   1.000
_cell.angle_alpha   90.00
_cell.angle_beta   90.00
_cell.angle_gamma   90.00
#
_symmetry.space_group_name_H-M   'P 1'
#
loop_
_entity.id
_entity.type
_entity.pdbx_description
1 polymer ?
#
loop_
_entity_poly.entity_id
_entity_poly.type
_entity_poly.pdbx_seq_one_letter_code
_entity_poly.pdbx_strand_id
1 'polypeptide(L)'
;MKWDLSKMTSGLSPAWVAFLVDWDRSLRSGNYPSTTRYNYLLAVIQLGRYLAEQGCQPEAVAAAGTPIAATRRRIEAFQTWMIETRSAATALNKHKALQQFFKWLMVDEGEICQTPMLRVRQPKTPERLIPIIRDEDTKKILDTCKGREFVQLRDEAIIRVLCNTGARLSEVANLNLEDVDLSLDSVRYHGKGAKDRRVRIGPKTARAVSRYLRGRHLQRRQRSSEEPPSRAGVPAGRDQHVNDLPVLVDCPRAIVKTCG
;
A
#
# COMPACT_ATOMS: atom_id res chain seq x y z
N MET A 1 6.61 6.07 -0.51
CA MET A 1 7.62 5.37 0.31
C MET A 1 8.90 5.25 -0.52
N LYS A 2 9.93 6.03 -0.20
CA LYS A 2 11.23 5.95 -0.88
C LYS A 2 12.08 4.99 -0.05
N TRP A 3 12.25 3.76 -0.53
CA TRP A 3 13.12 2.76 0.09
C TRP A 3 14.47 2.78 -0.64
N ASP A 4 15.53 2.42 0.08
CA ASP A 4 16.90 2.48 -0.40
C ASP A 4 17.44 1.06 -0.55
N LEU A 5 17.67 0.64 -1.80
CA LEU A 5 18.12 -0.72 -2.11
C LEU A 5 19.48 -1.02 -1.46
N SER A 6 20.39 -0.04 -1.41
CA SER A 6 21.74 -0.21 -0.83
C SER A 6 21.67 -0.60 0.64
N LYS A 7 20.73 0.01 1.39
CA LYS A 7 20.47 -0.33 2.80
C LYS A 7 19.77 -1.67 2.94
N MET A 8 18.84 -1.99 2.04
CA MET A 8 18.13 -3.27 2.10
C MET A 8 19.06 -4.46 1.83
N THR A 9 20.07 -4.29 0.98
CA THR A 9 21.02 -5.34 0.61
C THR A 9 22.23 -5.44 1.53
N SER A 10 22.29 -4.66 2.61
CA SER A 10 23.40 -4.74 3.57
C SER A 10 23.55 -6.16 4.12
N GLY A 11 24.79 -6.68 4.11
CA GLY A 11 25.13 -8.02 4.58
C GLY A 11 24.94 -9.14 3.56
N LEU A 12 24.51 -8.84 2.33
CA LEU A 12 24.52 -9.79 1.22
C LEU A 12 25.87 -9.76 0.49
N SER A 13 26.19 -10.87 -0.18
CA SER A 13 27.38 -10.95 -1.03
C SER A 13 27.25 -10.04 -2.27
N PRO A 14 28.36 -9.59 -2.86
CA PRO A 14 28.34 -8.69 -4.02
C PRO A 14 27.53 -9.22 -5.20
N ALA A 15 27.56 -10.53 -5.46
CA ALA A 15 26.79 -11.12 -6.57
C ALA A 15 25.28 -11.01 -6.34
N TRP A 16 24.80 -11.28 -5.13
CA TRP A 16 23.39 -11.07 -4.78
C TRP A 16 22.97 -9.61 -4.95
N VAL A 17 23.83 -8.66 -4.56
CA VAL A 17 23.55 -7.23 -4.74
C VAL A 17 23.43 -6.87 -6.22
N ALA A 18 24.36 -7.34 -7.06
CA ALA A 18 24.35 -7.08 -8.51
C ALA A 18 23.03 -7.55 -9.15
N PHE A 19 22.64 -8.82 -8.92
CA PHE A 19 21.39 -9.36 -9.45
C PHE A 19 20.15 -8.60 -8.96
N LEU A 20 20.12 -8.16 -7.70
CA LEU A 20 19.01 -7.38 -7.18
C LEU A 20 18.91 -5.98 -7.81
N VAL A 21 20.04 -5.34 -8.10
CA VAL A 21 20.10 -4.04 -8.78
C VAL A 21 19.60 -4.17 -10.22
N ASP A 22 20.05 -5.20 -10.93
CA ASP A 22 19.65 -5.45 -12.32
C ASP A 22 18.19 -5.85 -12.41
N TRP A 23 17.71 -6.69 -11.48
CA TRP A 23 16.31 -7.05 -11.42
C TRP A 23 15.41 -5.85 -11.10
N ASP A 24 15.78 -4.96 -10.17
CA ASP A 24 15.03 -3.72 -9.93
C ASP A 24 15.03 -2.80 -11.18
N ARG A 25 16.09 -2.80 -11.98
CA ARG A 25 16.12 -2.11 -13.28
C ARG A 25 15.12 -2.72 -14.26
N SER A 26 15.07 -4.05 -14.37
CA SER A 26 14.08 -4.76 -15.21
C SER A 26 12.64 -4.53 -14.74
N LEU A 27 12.38 -4.58 -13.43
CA LEU A 27 11.06 -4.28 -12.87
C LEU A 27 10.66 -2.80 -13.11
N ARG A 28 11.62 -1.88 -13.15
CA ARG A 28 11.36 -0.49 -13.55
C ARG A 28 10.98 -0.37 -15.02
N SER A 29 11.71 -1.04 -15.92
CA SER A 29 11.42 -0.98 -17.35
C SER A 29 10.05 -1.60 -17.68
N GLY A 30 9.65 -2.65 -16.94
CA GLY A 30 8.31 -3.23 -17.01
C GLY A 30 7.19 -2.41 -16.34
N ASN A 31 7.45 -1.16 -15.94
CA ASN A 31 6.49 -0.26 -15.30
C ASN A 31 5.82 -0.82 -14.02
N TYR A 32 6.55 -1.63 -13.24
CA TYR A 32 6.02 -2.17 -11.99
C TYR A 32 5.95 -1.08 -10.90
N PRO A 33 4.84 -0.99 -10.15
CA PRO A 33 4.69 -0.04 -9.05
C PRO A 33 5.76 -0.23 -7.96
N SER A 34 6.18 0.87 -7.33
CA SER A 34 7.22 0.87 -6.29
C SER A 34 6.95 -0.07 -5.12
N THR A 35 5.68 -0.28 -4.76
CA THR A 35 5.25 -1.22 -3.72
C THR A 35 5.41 -2.67 -4.16
N THR A 36 5.12 -2.99 -5.41
CA THR A 36 5.34 -4.33 -5.97
C THR A 36 6.83 -4.63 -6.05
N ARG A 37 7.63 -3.70 -6.56
CA ARG A 37 9.10 -3.85 -6.61
C ARG A 37 9.69 -4.09 -5.23
N TYR A 38 9.30 -3.29 -4.23
CA TYR A 38 9.73 -3.46 -2.84
C TYR A 38 9.44 -4.87 -2.32
N ASN A 39 8.21 -5.36 -2.50
CA ASN A 39 7.81 -6.68 -1.99
C ASN A 39 8.58 -7.81 -2.66
N TYR A 40 8.84 -7.67 -3.95
CA TYR A 40 9.61 -8.61 -4.76
C TYR A 40 11.07 -8.67 -4.31
N LEU A 41 11.74 -7.53 -4.27
CA LEU A 41 13.14 -7.42 -3.83
C LEU A 41 13.32 -7.89 -2.39
N LEU A 42 12.40 -7.50 -1.49
CA LEU A 42 12.46 -7.93 -0.10
C LEU A 42 12.38 -9.46 0.05
N ALA A 43 11.64 -10.15 -0.81
CA ALA A 43 11.57 -11.61 -0.75
C ALA A 43 12.91 -12.27 -1.11
N VAL A 44 13.56 -11.77 -2.16
CA VAL A 44 14.85 -12.27 -2.64
C VAL A 44 15.97 -11.94 -1.65
N ILE A 45 15.94 -10.75 -1.05
CA ILE A 45 16.87 -10.35 0.02
C ILE A 45 16.73 -11.25 1.25
N GLN A 46 15.50 -11.55 1.67
CA GLN A 46 15.25 -12.46 2.79
C GLN A 46 15.78 -13.87 2.52
N LEU A 47 15.61 -14.37 1.28
CA LEU A 47 16.21 -15.63 0.88
C LEU A 47 17.74 -15.58 0.95
N GLY A 48 18.38 -14.55 0.38
CA GLY A 48 19.83 -14.39 0.42
C GLY A 48 20.40 -14.36 1.83
N ARG A 49 19.73 -13.63 2.75
CA ARG A 49 20.11 -13.58 4.17
C ARG A 49 19.97 -14.93 4.87
N TYR A 50 18.85 -15.60 4.66
CA TYR A 50 18.62 -16.94 5.20
C TYR A 50 19.71 -17.92 4.73
N LEU A 51 20.08 -17.87 3.46
CA LEU A 51 21.14 -18.71 2.91
C LEU A 51 22.52 -18.40 3.50
N ALA A 52 22.81 -17.11 3.74
CA ALA A 52 24.05 -16.69 4.39
C ALA A 52 24.14 -17.16 5.85
N GLU A 53 23.03 -17.10 6.60
CA GLU A 53 22.96 -17.56 7.99
C GLU A 53 23.10 -19.09 8.11
N GLN A 54 22.60 -19.85 7.13
CA GLN A 54 22.67 -21.32 7.11
C GLN A 54 24.00 -21.87 6.53
N GLY A 55 25.00 -21.01 6.33
CA GLY A 55 26.25 -21.26 5.60
C GLY A 55 27.22 -22.31 6.15
N CYS A 56 26.86 -23.08 7.18
CA CYS A 56 27.76 -24.06 7.82
C CYS A 56 28.08 -25.31 6.96
N GLN A 57 27.47 -25.47 5.78
CA GLN A 57 27.67 -26.62 4.89
C GLN A 57 28.28 -26.17 3.55
N PRO A 58 29.16 -26.95 2.89
CA PRO A 58 29.88 -26.52 1.68
C PRO A 58 28.97 -26.07 0.53
N GLU A 59 27.89 -26.81 0.29
CA GLU A 59 26.90 -26.39 -0.70
C GLU A 59 26.22 -25.07 -0.26
N ALA A 60 25.99 -24.86 1.06
CA ALA A 60 25.35 -23.68 1.64
C ALA A 60 26.13 -22.40 1.34
N VAL A 61 27.46 -22.49 1.42
CA VAL A 61 28.39 -21.42 1.05
C VAL A 61 28.18 -20.97 -0.41
N ALA A 62 27.96 -21.90 -1.34
CA ALA A 62 27.77 -21.54 -2.75
C ALA A 62 26.50 -20.68 -2.99
N ALA A 63 25.35 -21.06 -2.43
CA ALA A 63 24.12 -20.24 -2.62
C ALA A 63 24.09 -18.99 -1.74
N ALA A 64 24.85 -18.94 -0.64
CA ALA A 64 25.08 -17.70 0.08
C ALA A 64 25.89 -16.70 -0.78
N GLY A 65 26.83 -17.22 -1.58
CA GLY A 65 27.65 -16.42 -2.49
C GLY A 65 26.93 -15.92 -3.74
N THR A 66 25.98 -16.68 -4.30
CA THR A 66 25.27 -16.29 -5.53
C THR A 66 23.85 -16.87 -5.61
N PRO A 67 22.86 -16.12 -6.15
CA PRO A 67 21.51 -16.64 -6.36
C PRO A 67 21.43 -17.80 -7.37
N ILE A 68 22.39 -17.90 -8.29
CA ILE A 68 22.44 -18.96 -9.33
C ILE A 68 22.65 -20.34 -8.72
N ALA A 69 23.40 -20.41 -7.61
CA ALA A 69 23.66 -21.67 -6.90
C ALA A 69 22.51 -22.08 -5.96
N ALA A 70 21.39 -21.35 -5.95
CA ALA A 70 20.22 -21.69 -5.14
C ALA A 70 19.56 -22.98 -5.63
N THR A 71 19.51 -23.99 -4.76
CA THR A 71 18.90 -25.29 -5.08
C THR A 71 17.46 -25.37 -4.56
N ARG A 72 16.66 -26.23 -5.19
CA ARG A 72 15.28 -26.53 -4.76
C ARG A 72 15.19 -26.85 -3.27
N ARG A 73 16.08 -27.73 -2.78
CA ARG A 73 16.12 -28.15 -1.36
C ARG A 73 16.19 -26.97 -0.41
N ARG A 74 16.94 -25.92 -0.76
CA ARG A 74 17.09 -24.73 0.09
C ARG A 74 15.92 -23.78 0.01
N ILE A 75 15.32 -23.67 -1.16
CA ILE A 75 14.09 -22.88 -1.31
C ILE A 75 12.98 -23.53 -0.47
N GLU A 76 12.88 -24.86 -0.48
CA GLU A 76 11.95 -25.60 0.38
C GLU A 76 12.27 -25.39 1.87
N ALA A 77 13.55 -25.43 2.27
CA ALA A 77 13.96 -25.11 3.64
C ALA A 77 13.62 -23.67 4.06
N PHE A 78 13.89 -22.69 3.20
CA PHE A 78 13.50 -21.29 3.42
C PHE A 78 11.98 -21.15 3.53
N GLN A 79 11.23 -21.87 2.69
CA GLN A 79 9.77 -21.86 2.73
C GLN A 79 9.23 -22.44 4.04
N THR A 80 9.83 -23.53 4.55
CA THR A 80 9.50 -24.08 5.87
C THR A 80 9.75 -23.05 6.97
N TRP A 81 10.95 -22.46 7.00
CA TRP A 81 11.31 -21.42 7.95
C TRP A 81 10.35 -20.20 7.89
N MET A 82 9.93 -19.81 6.69
CA MET A 82 8.94 -18.73 6.50
C MET A 82 7.56 -19.08 7.06
N ILE A 83 7.12 -20.34 6.95
CA ILE A 83 5.83 -20.79 7.48
C ILE A 83 5.87 -20.87 9.01
N GLU A 84 7.00 -21.26 9.59
CA GLU A 84 7.18 -21.36 11.04
C GLU A 84 7.29 -19.98 11.71
N THR A 85 7.92 -19.02 11.02
CA THR A 85 8.19 -17.68 11.61
C THR A 85 7.16 -16.62 11.22
N ARG A 86 6.36 -16.83 10.16
CA ARG A 86 5.42 -15.84 9.61
C ARG A 86 4.07 -16.48 9.24
N SER A 87 3.10 -15.64 8.89
CA SER A 87 1.80 -16.13 8.42
C SER A 87 1.91 -16.85 7.07
N ALA A 88 1.07 -17.87 6.84
CA ALA A 88 1.01 -18.61 5.58
C ALA A 88 0.78 -17.70 4.36
N ALA A 89 -0.02 -16.63 4.51
CA ALA A 89 -0.22 -15.63 3.47
C ALA A 89 1.08 -14.87 3.12
N THR A 90 1.89 -14.57 4.13
CA THR A 90 3.22 -13.95 3.92
C THR A 90 4.12 -14.91 3.18
N ALA A 91 4.21 -16.17 3.62
CA ALA A 91 5.01 -17.19 2.95
C ALA A 91 4.61 -17.38 1.48
N LEU A 92 3.30 -17.40 1.18
CA LEU A 92 2.79 -17.48 -0.20
C LEU A 92 3.20 -16.26 -1.05
N ASN A 93 3.10 -15.05 -0.50
CA ASN A 93 3.52 -13.83 -1.22
C ASN A 93 5.01 -13.84 -1.52
N LYS A 94 5.84 -14.32 -0.58
CA LYS A 94 7.28 -14.48 -0.80
C LYS A 94 7.59 -15.55 -1.83
N HIS A 95 6.91 -16.69 -1.78
CA HIS A 95 7.02 -17.74 -2.80
C HIS A 95 6.74 -17.20 -4.20
N LYS A 96 5.65 -16.43 -4.39
CA LYS A 96 5.31 -15.82 -5.68
C LYS A 96 6.36 -14.82 -6.16
N ALA A 97 6.95 -14.03 -5.26
CA ALA A 97 8.05 -13.14 -5.60
C ALA A 97 9.31 -13.91 -6.06
N LEU A 98 9.67 -14.99 -5.34
CA LEU A 98 10.79 -15.86 -5.74
C LEU A 98 10.55 -16.50 -7.11
N GLN A 99 9.31 -16.92 -7.41
CA GLN A 99 8.97 -17.43 -8.75
C GLN A 99 9.26 -16.39 -9.85
N GLN A 100 8.92 -15.11 -9.63
CA GLN A 100 9.21 -14.06 -10.62
C GLN A 100 10.71 -13.79 -10.76
N PHE A 101 11.45 -13.80 -9.66
CA PHE A 101 12.90 -13.61 -9.69
C PHE A 101 13.62 -14.72 -10.47
N PHE A 102 13.36 -15.99 -10.13
CA PHE A 102 14.00 -17.10 -10.83
C PHE A 102 13.48 -17.28 -12.26
N LYS A 103 12.28 -16.79 -12.57
CA LYS A 103 11.80 -16.71 -13.96
C LYS A 103 12.61 -15.66 -14.74
N TRP A 104 12.83 -14.47 -14.18
CA TRP A 104 13.67 -13.42 -14.79
C TRP A 104 15.10 -13.92 -15.03
N LEU A 105 15.73 -14.55 -14.03
CA LEU A 105 17.08 -15.14 -14.17
C LEU A 105 17.17 -16.17 -15.30
N MET A 106 16.11 -16.95 -15.52
CA MET A 106 16.08 -18.00 -16.54
C MET A 106 15.76 -17.45 -17.94
N VAL A 107 14.73 -16.61 -18.04
CA VAL A 107 14.14 -16.19 -19.33
C VAL A 107 14.81 -14.95 -19.88
N ASP A 108 15.10 -13.97 -19.01
CA ASP A 108 15.54 -12.65 -19.45
C ASP A 108 17.08 -12.55 -19.40
N GLU A 109 17.72 -13.07 -18.35
CA GLU A 109 19.19 -13.03 -18.22
C GLU A 109 19.89 -14.29 -18.76
N GLY A 110 19.21 -15.45 -18.78
CA GLY A 110 19.80 -16.71 -19.25
C GLY A 110 20.88 -17.31 -18.34
N GLU A 111 20.99 -16.84 -17.10
CA GLU A 111 22.01 -17.26 -16.11
C GLU A 111 21.77 -18.68 -15.55
N ILE A 112 20.55 -19.18 -15.69
CA ILE A 112 20.17 -20.55 -15.29
C ILE A 112 19.39 -21.24 -16.39
N CYS A 113 19.71 -22.51 -16.67
CA CYS A 113 18.97 -23.31 -17.65
C CYS A 113 17.61 -23.79 -17.11
N GLN A 114 17.43 -23.87 -15.79
CA GLN A 114 16.20 -24.35 -15.16
C GLN A 114 15.95 -23.63 -13.83
N THR A 115 14.69 -23.21 -13.62
CA THR A 115 14.30 -22.60 -12.35
C THR A 115 14.27 -23.60 -11.19
N PRO A 116 14.90 -23.28 -10.03
CA PRO A 116 14.83 -24.13 -8.84
C PRO A 116 13.43 -24.16 -8.22
N MET A 117 12.51 -23.30 -8.68
CA MET A 117 11.12 -23.23 -8.23
C MET A 117 10.20 -24.26 -8.91
N LEU A 118 10.64 -24.94 -9.99
CA LEU A 118 9.76 -25.71 -10.90
C LEU A 118 8.87 -26.75 -10.21
N ARG A 119 9.36 -27.36 -9.13
CA ARG A 119 8.65 -28.40 -8.37
C ARG A 119 8.43 -28.04 -6.90
N VAL A 120 8.67 -26.80 -6.51
CA VAL A 120 8.42 -26.32 -5.14
C VAL A 120 6.93 -26.10 -4.98
N ARG A 121 6.31 -26.82 -4.04
CA ARG A 121 4.86 -26.69 -3.77
C ARG A 121 4.57 -25.33 -3.15
N GLN A 122 3.52 -24.65 -3.62
CA GLN A 122 3.09 -23.38 -3.03
C GLN A 122 2.59 -23.58 -1.59
N PRO A 123 2.90 -22.67 -0.65
CA PRO A 123 2.31 -22.69 0.68
C PRO A 123 0.78 -22.63 0.61
N LYS A 124 0.10 -23.56 1.28
CA LYS A 124 -1.35 -23.48 1.44
C LYS A 124 -1.67 -22.38 2.46
N THR A 125 -2.49 -21.42 2.06
CA THR A 125 -3.02 -20.43 2.99
C THR A 125 -4.41 -20.92 3.41
N PRO A 126 -4.67 -21.16 4.71
CA PRO A 126 -6.02 -21.50 5.17
C PRO A 126 -6.94 -20.31 4.86
N GLU A 127 -8.16 -20.63 4.41
CA GLU A 127 -9.16 -19.62 4.12
C GLU A 127 -9.57 -18.96 5.44
N ARG A 128 -9.19 -17.68 5.60
CA ARG A 128 -9.56 -16.92 6.79
C ARG A 128 -10.93 -16.30 6.53
N LEU A 129 -11.92 -16.72 7.31
CA LEU A 129 -13.21 -16.03 7.33
C LEU A 129 -12.99 -14.57 7.73
N ILE A 130 -13.34 -13.66 6.82
CA ILE A 130 -13.28 -12.23 7.10
C ILE A 130 -14.43 -11.93 8.05
N PRO A 131 -14.16 -11.36 9.25
CA PRO A 131 -15.23 -11.00 10.17
C PRO A 131 -16.15 -9.98 9.50
N ILE A 132 -17.44 -10.31 9.44
CA ILE A 132 -18.47 -9.43 8.89
C ILE A 132 -18.87 -8.45 10.00
N ILE A 133 -18.78 -7.15 9.71
CA ILE A 133 -19.28 -6.11 10.62
C ILE A 133 -20.81 -6.19 10.62
N ARG A 134 -21.40 -6.39 11.80
CA ARG A 134 -22.86 -6.42 11.97
C ARG A 134 -23.44 -5.02 11.92
N ASP A 135 -24.72 -4.92 11.57
CA ASP A 135 -25.45 -3.64 11.53
C ASP A 135 -25.41 -2.91 12.88
N GLU A 136 -25.47 -3.67 13.98
CA GLU A 136 -25.35 -3.14 15.34
C GLU A 136 -24.01 -2.47 15.61
N ASP A 137 -22.91 -3.07 15.14
CA ASP A 137 -21.57 -2.52 15.33
C ASP A 137 -21.35 -1.28 14.46
N THR A 138 -21.89 -1.30 13.24
CA THR A 138 -21.93 -0.10 12.38
C THR A 138 -22.69 1.04 13.04
N LYS A 139 -23.83 0.74 13.68
CA LYS A 139 -24.62 1.72 14.43
C LYS A 139 -23.84 2.28 15.62
N LYS A 140 -23.16 1.44 16.41
CA LYS A 140 -22.31 1.88 17.53
C LYS A 140 -21.21 2.82 17.05
N ILE A 141 -20.54 2.49 15.94
CA ILE A 141 -19.51 3.36 15.35
C ILE A 141 -20.11 4.72 14.95
N LEU A 142 -21.23 4.72 14.23
CA LEU A 142 -21.90 5.96 13.82
C LEU A 142 -22.40 6.78 15.01
N ASP A 143 -22.78 6.15 16.11
CA ASP A 143 -23.22 6.83 17.32
C ASP A 143 -22.07 7.63 17.99
N THR A 144 -20.81 7.21 17.82
CA THR A 144 -19.64 7.97 18.32
C THR A 144 -19.39 9.27 17.54
N CYS A 145 -19.83 9.34 16.28
CA CYS A 145 -19.64 10.50 15.41
C CYS A 145 -20.80 11.51 15.51
N LYS A 146 -21.73 11.35 16.47
CA LYS A 146 -22.87 12.25 16.61
C LYS A 146 -22.44 13.61 17.15
N GLY A 147 -22.74 14.65 16.38
CA GLY A 147 -22.74 16.02 16.86
C GLY A 147 -22.72 17.06 15.74
N ARG A 148 -22.25 18.26 16.08
CA ARG A 148 -22.19 19.42 15.17
C ARG A 148 -20.76 19.92 14.94
N GLU A 149 -19.78 19.38 15.67
CA GLU A 149 -18.38 19.73 15.47
C GLU A 149 -17.89 19.28 14.10
N PHE A 150 -16.98 20.05 13.51
CA PHE A 150 -16.46 19.77 12.17
C PHE A 150 -15.88 18.35 12.05
N VAL A 151 -15.12 17.91 13.06
CA VAL A 151 -14.51 16.57 13.10
C VAL A 151 -15.58 15.47 13.12
N GLN A 152 -16.65 15.65 13.90
CA GLN A 152 -17.76 14.70 14.00
C GLN A 152 -18.51 14.58 12.67
N LEU A 153 -18.76 15.71 11.99
CA LEU A 153 -19.39 15.73 10.67
C LEU A 153 -18.52 15.02 9.62
N ARG A 154 -17.20 15.22 9.68
CA ARG A 154 -16.23 14.57 8.79
C ARG A 154 -16.24 13.06 8.98
N ASP A 155 -16.09 12.62 10.23
CA ASP A 155 -15.95 11.20 10.55
C ASP A 155 -17.26 10.46 10.24
N GLU A 156 -18.43 11.06 10.53
CA GLU A 156 -19.73 10.51 10.13
C GLU A 156 -19.83 10.32 8.60
N ALA A 157 -19.40 11.33 7.82
CA ALA A 157 -19.43 11.25 6.35
C ALA A 157 -18.51 10.15 5.83
N ILE A 158 -17.28 10.04 6.34
CA ILE A 158 -16.31 9.00 5.96
C ILE A 158 -16.87 7.61 6.20
N ILE A 159 -17.34 7.35 7.42
CA ILE A 159 -17.83 6.01 7.82
C ILE A 159 -19.05 5.63 6.98
N ARG A 160 -19.98 6.57 6.75
CA ARG A 160 -21.14 6.29 5.89
C ARG A 160 -20.76 6.00 4.45
N VAL A 161 -19.79 6.72 3.88
CA VAL A 161 -19.31 6.44 2.52
C VAL A 161 -18.67 5.06 2.45
N LEU A 162 -17.82 4.69 3.42
CA LEU A 162 -17.19 3.38 3.49
C LEU A 162 -18.23 2.25 3.58
N CYS A 163 -19.15 2.33 4.54
CA CYS A 163 -20.16 1.29 4.76
C CYS A 163 -21.15 1.18 3.59
N ASN A 164 -21.49 2.29 2.94
CA ASN A 164 -22.52 2.30 1.90
C ASN A 164 -21.99 1.90 0.52
N THR A 165 -20.74 2.22 0.20
CA THR A 165 -20.16 1.95 -1.13
C THR A 165 -19.24 0.73 -1.17
N GLY A 166 -18.75 0.27 -0.01
CA GLY A 166 -17.75 -0.79 0.07
C GLY A 166 -16.41 -0.40 -0.58
N ALA A 167 -16.14 0.90 -0.76
CA ALA A 167 -14.90 1.37 -1.33
C ALA A 167 -13.71 1.08 -0.41
N ARG A 168 -12.51 0.90 -1.01
CA ARG A 168 -11.28 0.70 -0.25
C ARG A 168 -10.91 1.96 0.50
N LEU A 169 -10.25 1.81 1.65
CA LEU A 169 -9.75 2.94 2.44
C LEU A 169 -8.93 3.92 1.59
N SER A 170 -8.03 3.42 0.75
CA SER A 170 -7.21 4.26 -0.14
C SER A 170 -8.02 4.98 -1.21
N GLU A 171 -9.16 4.43 -1.64
CA GLU A 171 -10.03 5.10 -2.62
C GLU A 171 -10.78 6.24 -1.94
N VAL A 172 -11.33 6.02 -0.74
CA VAL A 172 -12.02 7.07 0.04
C VAL A 172 -11.06 8.17 0.50
N ALA A 173 -9.84 7.82 0.92
CA ALA A 173 -8.84 8.77 1.39
C ALA A 173 -8.32 9.71 0.28
N ASN A 174 -8.44 9.32 -0.99
CA ASN A 174 -7.99 10.09 -2.14
C ASN A 174 -9.14 10.78 -2.90
N LEU A 175 -10.36 10.82 -2.36
CA LEU A 175 -11.49 11.48 -3.01
C LEU A 175 -11.31 12.99 -3.07
N ASN A 176 -11.54 13.58 -4.25
CA ASN A 176 -11.59 15.01 -4.50
C ASN A 176 -13.04 15.54 -4.54
N LEU A 177 -13.19 16.87 -4.44
CA LEU A 177 -14.53 17.49 -4.38
C LEU A 177 -15.33 17.23 -5.65
N GLU A 178 -14.64 17.19 -6.78
CA GLU A 178 -15.18 16.88 -8.12
C GLU A 178 -15.65 15.43 -8.27
N ASP A 179 -15.18 14.52 -7.41
CA ASP A 179 -15.59 13.11 -7.45
C ASP A 179 -16.96 12.88 -6.83
N VAL A 180 -17.44 13.82 -6.02
CA VAL A 180 -18.70 13.72 -5.28
C VAL A 180 -19.79 14.53 -5.98
N ASP A 181 -20.74 13.82 -6.56
CA ASP A 181 -21.89 14.41 -7.24
C ASP A 181 -23.16 14.18 -6.42
N LEU A 182 -23.52 15.19 -5.61
CA LEU A 182 -24.73 15.16 -4.79
C LEU A 182 -26.01 15.40 -5.60
N SER A 183 -25.92 15.80 -6.88
CA SER A 183 -27.10 15.92 -7.74
C SER A 183 -27.55 14.55 -8.26
N LEU A 184 -26.57 13.66 -8.49
CA LEU A 184 -26.78 12.29 -8.92
C LEU A 184 -26.64 11.27 -7.78
N ASP A 185 -26.48 11.74 -6.54
CA ASP A 185 -26.16 10.92 -5.36
C ASP A 185 -25.11 9.85 -5.68
N SER A 186 -23.95 10.27 -6.19
CA SER A 186 -22.91 9.34 -6.64
C SER A 186 -21.50 9.82 -6.33
N VAL A 187 -20.59 8.85 -6.18
CA VAL A 187 -19.16 9.09 -5.96
C VAL A 187 -18.37 8.38 -7.06
N ARG A 188 -17.42 9.08 -7.66
CA ARG A 188 -16.44 8.53 -8.61
C ARG A 188 -15.22 8.05 -7.85
N TYR A 189 -14.83 6.80 -8.06
CA TYR A 189 -13.62 6.21 -7.47
C TYR A 189 -12.60 5.91 -8.55
N HIS A 190 -11.36 6.30 -8.31
CA HIS A 190 -10.21 5.99 -9.15
C HIS A 190 -9.54 4.70 -8.68
N GLY A 191 -9.75 3.61 -9.44
CA GLY A 191 -9.21 2.29 -9.13
C GLY A 191 -7.77 2.08 -9.65
N LYS A 192 -7.12 1.02 -9.16
CA LYS A 192 -5.80 0.60 -9.66
C LYS A 192 -5.89 0.26 -11.16
N GLY A 193 -4.99 0.85 -11.95
CA GLY A 193 -4.91 0.62 -13.40
C GLY A 193 -5.85 1.49 -14.23
N ALA A 194 -6.12 2.72 -13.79
CA ALA A 194 -7.00 3.70 -14.47
C ALA A 194 -8.43 3.20 -14.70
N LYS A 195 -8.91 2.27 -13.85
CA LYS A 195 -10.29 1.79 -13.90
C LYS A 195 -11.14 2.62 -12.96
N ASP A 196 -11.77 3.63 -13.54
CA ASP A 196 -12.72 4.47 -12.83
C ASP A 196 -14.08 3.77 -12.71
N ARG A 197 -14.73 3.96 -11.58
CA ARG A 197 -16.11 3.50 -11.38
C ARG A 197 -16.92 4.55 -10.64
N ARG A 198 -18.19 4.69 -11.00
CA ARG A 198 -19.14 5.53 -10.27
C ARG A 198 -20.09 4.64 -9.47
N VAL A 199 -20.26 4.96 -8.20
CA VAL A 199 -21.11 4.20 -7.27
C VAL A 199 -22.15 5.14 -6.69
N ARG A 200 -23.41 4.73 -6.70
CA ARG A 200 -24.49 5.50 -6.05
C ARG A 200 -24.38 5.40 -4.54
N ILE A 201 -24.70 6.50 -3.87
CA ILE A 201 -24.78 6.59 -2.42
C ILE A 201 -26.24 6.70 -1.98
N GLY A 202 -26.56 6.13 -0.81
CA GLY A 202 -27.89 6.22 -0.23
C GLY A 202 -28.17 7.60 0.36
N PRO A 203 -29.46 7.95 0.57
CA PRO A 203 -29.87 9.29 1.01
C PRO A 203 -29.28 9.70 2.37
N LYS A 204 -29.09 8.74 3.28
CA LYS A 204 -28.45 9.00 4.58
C LYS A 204 -26.97 9.40 4.42
N THR A 205 -26.27 8.78 3.49
CA THR A 205 -24.86 9.08 3.16
C THR A 205 -24.77 10.43 2.47
N ALA A 206 -25.59 10.68 1.44
CA ALA A 206 -25.65 11.97 0.76
C ALA A 206 -25.92 13.12 1.72
N ARG A 207 -26.86 12.95 2.66
CA ARG A 207 -27.14 13.94 3.71
C ARG A 207 -25.93 14.21 4.61
N ALA A 208 -25.22 13.17 5.04
CA ALA A 208 -24.04 13.33 5.88
C ALA A 208 -22.89 14.04 5.15
N VAL A 209 -22.62 13.65 3.91
CA VAL A 209 -21.63 14.31 3.04
C VAL A 209 -22.02 15.77 2.80
N SER A 210 -23.29 16.06 2.51
CA SER A 210 -23.80 17.42 2.36
C SER A 210 -23.62 18.27 3.64
N ARG A 211 -23.88 17.70 4.82
CA ARG A 211 -23.64 18.38 6.12
C ARG A 211 -22.15 18.69 6.32
N TYR A 212 -21.29 17.72 6.02
CA TYR A 212 -19.85 17.89 6.10
C TYR A 212 -19.34 19.00 5.18
N LEU A 213 -19.76 19.00 3.90
CA LEU A 213 -19.35 20.02 2.93
C LEU A 213 -19.77 21.44 3.36
N ARG A 214 -20.97 21.60 3.94
CA ARG A 214 -21.39 22.88 4.53
C ARG A 214 -20.50 23.29 5.70
N GLY A 215 -20.18 22.36 6.60
CA GLY A 215 -19.27 22.61 7.73
C GLY A 215 -17.87 23.03 7.26
N ARG A 216 -17.34 22.37 6.22
CA ARG A 216 -16.04 22.70 5.60
C ARG A 216 -16.01 24.13 5.06
N HIS A 217 -17.08 24.56 4.40
CA HIS A 217 -17.18 25.91 3.86
C HIS A 217 -17.19 26.97 4.96
N LEU A 218 -17.93 26.76 6.05
CA LEU A 218 -17.97 27.66 7.19
C LEU A 218 -16.61 27.79 7.88
N GLN A 219 -15.92 26.66 8.10
CA GLN A 219 -14.60 26.66 8.74
C GLN A 219 -13.54 27.38 7.90
N ARG A 220 -13.59 27.22 6.57
CA ARG A 220 -12.72 27.97 5.64
C ARG A 220 -12.96 29.48 5.73
N ARG A 221 -14.22 29.92 5.82
CA ARG A 221 -14.58 31.34 5.97
C ARG A 221 -14.09 31.94 7.29
N GLN A 222 -14.23 31.20 8.40
CA GLN A 222 -13.74 31.63 9.72
C GLN A 222 -12.22 31.82 9.73
N ARG A 223 -11.47 30.87 9.13
CA ARG A 223 -10.01 31.01 8.98
C ARG A 223 -9.60 32.22 8.14
N SER A 224 -10.33 32.52 7.06
CA SER A 224 -10.04 33.70 6.23
C SER A 224 -10.39 35.04 6.89
N SER A 225 -11.27 35.05 7.90
CA SER A 225 -11.61 36.26 8.66
C SER A 225 -10.71 36.51 9.87
N GLU A 226 -10.00 35.50 10.35
CA GLU A 226 -9.06 35.60 11.48
C GLU A 226 -7.62 35.91 11.05
N GLU A 227 -7.30 35.86 9.74
CA GLU A 227 -6.03 36.40 9.22
C GLU A 227 -6.05 37.93 9.29
N PRO A 228 -5.20 38.57 10.12
CA PRO A 228 -5.12 40.03 10.15
C PRO A 228 -4.57 40.53 8.81
N PRO A 229 -4.94 41.74 8.36
CA PRO A 229 -4.39 42.32 7.13
C PRO A 229 -2.88 42.53 7.31
N SER A 230 -2.07 41.61 6.79
CA SER A 230 -0.64 41.82 6.70
C SER A 230 -0.39 42.94 5.69
N ARG A 231 0.30 43.97 6.16
CA ARG A 231 0.70 45.20 5.49
C ARG A 231 0.99 45.01 3.99
N ALA A 232 0.50 45.98 3.22
CA ALA A 232 0.79 46.17 1.81
C ALA A 232 2.29 46.05 1.48
N GLY A 233 2.58 45.37 0.37
CA GLY A 233 3.79 45.63 -0.42
C GLY A 233 4.83 44.52 -0.53
N VAL A 234 4.48 43.37 -1.10
CA VAL A 234 5.40 42.56 -1.95
C VAL A 234 4.54 41.87 -3.02
N PRO A 235 4.87 41.92 -4.33
CA PRO A 235 4.11 41.18 -5.32
C PRO A 235 4.33 39.68 -5.08
N ALA A 236 3.27 38.99 -4.66
CA ALA A 236 3.26 37.54 -4.54
C ALA A 236 3.48 36.94 -5.93
N GLY A 237 4.70 36.44 -6.15
CA GLY A 237 5.00 35.59 -7.29
C GLY A 237 4.11 34.35 -7.24
N ARG A 238 3.16 34.28 -8.17
CA ARG A 238 2.58 33.07 -8.78
C ARG A 238 2.65 31.78 -7.91
N ASP A 239 1.97 31.78 -6.77
CA ASP A 239 1.60 30.55 -6.05
C ASP A 239 0.27 30.03 -6.61
N GLN A 240 0.35 29.36 -7.76
CA GLN A 240 -0.66 28.38 -8.15
C GLN A 240 -0.28 27.04 -7.50
N HIS A 241 -1.25 26.37 -6.88
CA HIS A 241 -1.17 25.03 -6.25
C HIS A 241 -0.87 24.93 -4.75
N VAL A 242 -1.65 25.59 -3.90
CA VAL A 242 -1.81 25.13 -2.51
C VAL A 242 -3.26 25.33 -2.08
N ASN A 243 -4.14 24.33 -2.28
CA ASN A 243 -5.35 24.07 -1.45
C ASN A 243 -6.32 22.97 -1.96
N ASP A 244 -5.86 22.03 -2.79
CA ASP A 244 -6.62 20.81 -3.13
C ASP A 244 -6.22 19.66 -2.21
N LEU A 245 -6.72 19.71 -0.98
CA LEU A 245 -6.67 18.59 -0.03
C LEU A 245 -7.97 17.76 -0.16
N PRO A 246 -7.87 16.42 -0.07
CA PRO A 246 -8.99 15.52 -0.33
C PRO A 246 -10.20 15.84 0.55
N VAL A 247 -11.40 15.67 -0.01
CA VAL A 247 -12.69 16.05 0.61
C VAL A 247 -12.79 15.58 2.03
N LEU A 248 -12.30 14.39 2.32
CA LEU A 248 -12.53 13.73 3.59
C LEU A 248 -11.31 13.73 4.50
N VAL A 249 -10.18 14.32 4.07
CA VAL A 249 -8.92 14.29 4.82
C VAL A 249 -8.35 15.70 4.99
N ASP A 250 -9.20 16.68 5.24
CA ASP A 250 -8.76 17.91 5.94
C ASP A 250 -8.51 17.53 7.41
N CYS A 251 -7.35 16.93 7.66
CA CYS A 251 -6.80 16.69 8.98
C CYS A 251 -5.52 17.52 9.09
N PRO A 252 -5.34 18.37 10.13
CA PRO A 252 -4.01 18.84 10.45
C PRO A 252 -3.13 17.60 10.70
N ARG A 253 -1.95 17.56 10.06
CA ARG A 253 -0.95 16.48 10.15
C ARG A 253 -0.70 16.09 11.62
N ALA A 254 -1.42 15.10 12.16
CA ALA A 254 -1.19 14.63 13.53
C ALA A 254 -1.51 13.15 13.81
N ILE A 255 -2.22 12.40 12.95
CA ILE A 255 -2.68 11.03 13.30
C ILE A 255 -2.17 9.95 12.30
N VAL A 256 -0.90 10.03 11.88
CA VAL A 256 -0.24 8.93 11.12
C VAL A 256 1.13 8.55 11.71
N LYS A 257 1.41 8.92 12.97
CA LYS A 257 2.66 8.52 13.65
C LYS A 257 2.37 7.84 15.00
N THR A 258 1.75 6.67 14.97
CA THR A 258 1.84 5.67 16.06
C THR A 258 1.24 4.33 15.58
N CYS A 259 1.94 3.68 14.67
CA CYS A 259 1.88 2.22 14.46
C CYS A 259 3.21 1.84 13.79
N GLY A 260 4.24 1.81 14.64
CA GLY A 260 5.55 1.23 14.40
C GLY A 260 5.92 0.48 15.68
#